data_AF-A0A380XBX9-F1
#
_entry.id   AF-A0A380XBX9-F1
#
_cell.length_a   1.000
_cell.length_b   1.000
_cell.length_c   1.000
_cell.angle_alpha   90.00
_cell.angle_beta   90.00
_cell.angle_gamma   90.00
#
_symmetry.space_group_name_H-M   'P 1'
#
loop_
_entity.id
_entity.type
_entity.pdbx_description
1 polymer ?
#
loop_
_entity_poly.entity_id
_entity_poly.type
_entity_poly.pdbx_seq_one_letter_code
_entity_poly.pdbx_strand_id
1 'polypeptide(L)'
;MNPVVGLDVSKGESQVQAFSDKSNPNRRSFSINHNLKGLGNLLEFLNEVKKAALGHQPSIVLESTGHYHTPVIQFLEEHKYVYIIVNPLI
;
A
#
# COMPACT_ATOMS: atom_id res chain seq x y z
N MET A 1 6.39 -11.70 -11.53
CA MET A 1 5.71 -11.81 -10.22
C MET A 1 4.86 -10.56 -10.04
N ASN A 2 3.77 -10.62 -9.25
CA ASN A 2 3.03 -9.40 -8.92
C ASN A 2 3.91 -8.51 -8.04
N PRO A 3 3.98 -7.18 -8.29
CA PRO A 3 4.70 -6.28 -7.40
C PRO A 3 4.03 -6.26 -6.02
N VAL A 4 4.81 -5.94 -4.99
CA VAL A 4 4.32 -5.82 -3.62
C VAL A 4 4.46 -4.38 -3.15
N VAL A 5 3.44 -3.87 -2.49
CA VAL A 5 3.48 -2.54 -1.85
C VAL A 5 3.27 -2.72 -0.35
N GLY A 6 4.28 -2.35 0.43
CA GLY A 6 4.19 -2.27 1.88
C GLY A 6 3.57 -0.95 2.33
N LEU A 7 2.64 -1.01 3.28
CA LEU A 7 2.19 0.13 4.05
C LEU A 7 2.50 -0.09 5.53
N ASP A 8 3.30 0.81 6.08
CA ASP A 8 3.45 0.99 7.53
C ASP A 8 2.38 2.00 7.97
N VAL A 9 1.41 1.56 8.77
CA VAL A 9 0.20 2.33 9.10
C VAL A 9 0.30 2.87 10.52
N SER A 10 0.18 4.19 10.66
CA SER A 10 0.09 4.87 11.95
C SER A 10 -1.23 5.66 12.05
N LYS A 11 -1.42 6.43 13.13
CA LYS A 11 -2.64 7.21 13.33
C LYS A 11 -2.71 8.37 12.32
N GLY A 12 -3.55 8.21 11.29
CA GLY A 12 -3.88 9.27 10.34
C GLY A 12 -2.90 9.39 9.17
N GLU A 13 -1.84 8.59 9.12
CA GLU A 13 -0.91 8.53 8.00
C GLU A 13 -0.36 7.11 7.78
N SER A 14 0.19 6.87 6.60
CA SER A 14 0.91 5.64 6.28
C SER A 14 2.17 5.95 5.48
N GLN A 15 3.26 5.25 5.78
CA GLN A 15 4.43 5.21 4.91
C GLN A 15 4.26 4.11 3.86
N VAL A 16 4.56 4.41 2.61
CA VAL A 16 4.32 3.54 1.45
C VAL A 16 5.64 3.21 0.76
N GLN A 17 5.86 1.93 0.42
CA GLN A 17 7.04 1.46 -0.30
C GLN A 17 6.68 0.33 -1.29
N ALA A 18 7.14 0.44 -2.54
CA ALA A 18 6.95 -0.61 -3.56
C ALA A 18 8.21 -1.46 -3.80
N PHE A 19 7.99 -2.74 -4.11
CA PHE A 19 8.97 -3.76 -4.40
C PHE A 19 8.56 -4.52 -5.68
N SER A 20 9.32 -4.43 -6.76
CA SER A 20 8.99 -5.12 -8.03
C SER A 20 9.57 -6.53 -8.14
N ASP A 21 10.64 -6.83 -7.40
CA ASP A 21 11.22 -8.18 -7.25
C ASP A 21 11.93 -8.29 -5.89
N LYS A 22 12.22 -9.51 -5.43
CA LYS A 22 12.46 -10.03 -4.05
C LYS A 22 13.34 -9.22 -3.07
N SER A 23 13.87 -8.07 -3.44
CA SER A 23 14.62 -7.18 -2.54
C SER A 23 14.93 -5.80 -3.13
N ASN A 24 14.44 -5.44 -4.33
CA ASN A 24 14.81 -4.16 -4.95
C ASN A 24 13.71 -3.10 -4.77
N PRO A 25 13.87 -2.12 -3.87
CA PRO A 25 12.90 -1.05 -3.70
C PRO A 25 12.83 -0.24 -5.00
N ASN A 26 11.63 -0.11 -5.56
CA ASN A 26 11.44 0.49 -6.88
C ASN A 26 11.25 2.01 -6.88
N ARG A 27 11.42 2.67 -5.73
CA ARG A 27 11.44 4.12 -5.53
C ARG A 27 11.75 4.40 -4.06
N ARG A 28 12.04 5.67 -3.72
CA ARG A 28 12.04 6.13 -2.32
C ARG A 28 10.64 6.00 -1.73
N SER A 29 10.54 5.64 -0.46
CA SER A 29 9.28 5.65 0.29
C SER A 29 8.71 7.07 0.40
N PHE A 30 7.40 7.16 0.61
CA PHE A 30 6.69 8.42 0.82
C PHE A 30 5.55 8.20 1.82
N SER A 31 5.11 9.29 2.46
CA SER A 31 3.97 9.24 3.39
C SER A 31 2.69 9.75 2.73
N ILE A 32 1.57 9.14 3.09
CA ILE A 32 0.22 9.57 2.74
C ILE A 32 -0.57 9.85 4.02
N ASN A 33 -1.45 10.85 3.98
CA ASN A 33 -2.44 11.04 5.03
C ASN A 33 -3.71 10.21 4.76
N HIS A 34 -4.42 9.79 5.79
CA HIS A 34 -5.70 9.06 5.70
C HIS A 34 -6.87 10.00 5.39
N ASN A 35 -6.70 10.86 4.41
CA ASN A 35 -7.74 11.74 3.86
C ASN A 35 -7.89 11.51 2.35
N LEU A 36 -8.94 12.06 1.75
CA LEU A 36 -9.24 11.84 0.33
C LEU A 36 -8.05 12.17 -0.59
N LYS A 37 -7.29 13.22 -0.28
CA LYS A 37 -6.11 13.61 -1.08
C LYS A 37 -4.99 12.59 -0.94
N GLY A 38 -4.65 12.17 0.29
CA GLY A 38 -3.58 11.20 0.52
C GLY A 38 -3.92 9.80 -0.03
N LEU A 39 -5.17 9.37 0.09
CA LEU A 39 -5.64 8.13 -0.53
C LEU A 39 -5.70 8.23 -2.06
N GLY A 40 -6.08 9.38 -2.61
CA GLY A 40 -5.96 9.65 -4.05
C GLY A 40 -4.52 9.48 -4.55
N ASN A 41 -3.55 10.05 -3.85
CA ASN A 41 -2.12 9.89 -4.17
C ASN A 41 -1.68 8.42 -4.10
N LEU A 42 -2.21 7.64 -3.14
CA LEU A 42 -1.96 6.21 -3.05
C LEU A 42 -2.46 5.48 -4.30
N LEU A 43 -3.69 5.76 -4.75
CA LEU A 43 -4.25 5.13 -5.95
C LEU A 43 -3.45 5.47 -7.21
N GLU A 44 -3.06 6.74 -7.38
CA GLU A 44 -2.18 7.15 -8.47
C GLU A 44 -0.87 6.35 -8.45
N PHE A 45 -0.24 6.22 -7.28
CA PHE A 45 0.97 5.43 -7.11
C PHE A 45 0.77 3.94 -7.43
N LEU A 46 -0.29 3.31 -6.95
CA LEU A 46 -0.59 1.90 -7.23
C LEU A 46 -0.81 1.64 -8.73
N ASN A 47 -1.45 2.59 -9.43
CA ASN A 47 -1.61 2.53 -10.88
C ASN A 47 -0.28 2.65 -11.62
N GLU A 48 0.63 3.51 -11.17
CA GLU A 48 1.97 3.62 -11.74
C GLU A 48 2.79 2.35 -11.51
N VAL A 49 2.70 1.74 -10.33
CA VAL A 49 3.33 0.44 -10.03
C VAL A 49 2.78 -0.66 -10.96
N LYS A 50 1.45 -0.71 -11.16
CA LYS A 50 0.81 -1.64 -12.08
C LYS A 50 1.28 -1.46 -13.53
N LYS A 51 1.40 -0.21 -14.01
CA LYS A 51 1.90 0.10 -15.35
C LYS A 51 3.36 -0.34 -15.52
N ALA A 52 4.21 -0.04 -14.53
CA ALA A 52 5.62 -0.44 -14.54
C ALA A 52 5.77 -1.97 -14.53
N ALA A 53 4.86 -2.69 -13.89
CA ALA A 53 4.81 -4.15 -13.87
C ALA A 53 4.05 -4.76 -15.06
N LEU A 54 3.93 -4.06 -16.19
CA LEU A 54 3.26 -4.56 -17.41
C LEU A 54 1.82 -5.03 -17.18
N GLY A 55 1.08 -4.34 -16.31
CA GLY A 55 -0.32 -4.62 -16.01
C GLY A 55 -0.56 -5.55 -14.82
N HIS A 56 0.49 -6.12 -14.21
CA HIS A 56 0.36 -6.91 -12.99
C HIS A 56 -0.04 -6.02 -11.82
N GLN A 57 -1.20 -6.27 -11.24
CA GLN A 57 -1.71 -5.48 -10.12
C GLN A 57 -0.90 -5.75 -8.85
N PRO A 58 -0.48 -4.71 -8.11
CA PRO A 58 0.25 -4.91 -6.87
C PRO A 58 -0.61 -5.57 -5.80
N SER A 59 0.02 -6.45 -5.01
CA SER A 59 -0.53 -6.90 -3.73
C SER A 59 -0.06 -5.96 -2.63
N ILE A 60 -0.98 -5.57 -1.75
CA ILE A 60 -0.70 -4.66 -0.65
C ILE A 60 -0.41 -5.48 0.61
N VAL A 61 0.64 -5.13 1.35
CA VAL A 61 0.94 -5.73 2.66
C VAL A 61 0.95 -4.63 3.70
N LEU A 62 0.21 -4.82 4.79
CA LEU A 62 0.18 -3.89 5.91
C LEU A 62 0.18 -4.63 7.25
N GLU A 63 0.73 -3.99 8.27
CA GLU A 63 0.72 -4.51 9.64
C GLU A 63 -0.58 -4.12 10.36
N SER A 64 -1.10 -5.03 11.19
CA SER A 64 -2.29 -4.80 12.02
C SER A 64 -1.98 -3.87 13.20
N THR A 65 -1.81 -2.57 12.92
CA THR A 65 -1.56 -1.55 13.95
C THR A 65 -2.88 -1.00 14.51
N GLY A 66 -3.54 -1.77 15.39
CA GLY A 66 -4.81 -1.36 16.01
C GLY A 66 -5.92 -1.07 14.98
N HIS A 67 -6.80 -0.11 15.24
CA HIS A 67 -7.89 0.27 14.31
C HIS A 67 -7.47 1.29 13.24
N TYR A 68 -6.20 1.67 13.15
CA TYR A 68 -5.77 2.75 12.24
C TYR A 68 -5.72 2.33 10.77
N HIS A 69 -5.72 1.04 10.48
CA HIS A 69 -5.75 0.53 9.11
C HIS A 69 -7.13 0.59 8.46
N THR A 70 -8.22 0.73 9.23
CA THR A 70 -9.61 0.71 8.73
C THR A 70 -9.84 1.63 7.51
N PRO A 71 -9.48 2.94 7.53
CA PRO A 71 -9.71 3.80 6.37
C PRO A 71 -8.92 3.36 5.14
N VAL A 72 -7.73 2.80 5.33
CA VAL A 72 -6.89 2.29 4.24
C VAL A 72 -7.48 1.01 3.65
N ILE A 73 -7.96 0.09 4.49
CA ILE A 73 -8.59 -1.16 4.04
C ILE A 73 -9.87 -0.88 3.26
N GLN A 74 -10.75 -0.03 3.80
CA GLN A 74 -12.00 0.33 3.12
C GLN A 74 -11.72 0.89 1.72
N PHE A 75 -10.74 1.78 1.61
CA PHE A 75 -10.29 2.32 0.34
C PHE A 75 -9.76 1.25 -0.64
N LEU A 76 -8.94 0.31 -0.15
CA LEU A 76 -8.39 -0.77 -0.97
C LEU A 76 -9.50 -1.72 -1.46
N GLU A 77 -10.50 -2.00 -0.63
CA GLU A 77 -11.67 -2.81 -0.98
C GLU A 77 -12.53 -2.14 -2.05
N GLU A 78 -12.83 -0.84 -1.89
CA GLU A 78 -13.58 -0.04 -2.88
C GLU A 78 -12.89 -0.07 -4.27
N HIS A 79 -11.56 -0.06 -4.28
CA HIS A 79 -10.75 -0.11 -5.49
C HIS A 79 -10.34 -1.53 -5.92
N LYS A 80 -10.85 -2.58 -5.26
CA LYS A 80 -10.63 -4.00 -5.59
C LYS A 80 -9.16 -4.41 -5.60
N TYR A 81 -8.38 -3.91 -4.65
CA TYR A 81 -7.01 -4.33 -4.42
C TYR A 81 -6.95 -5.55 -3.50
N VAL A 82 -6.04 -6.47 -3.82
CA VAL A 82 -5.71 -7.58 -2.92
C VAL A 82 -4.76 -7.05 -1.85
N TYR A 83 -5.12 -7.24 -0.59
CA TYR A 83 -4.30 -6.86 0.55
C TYR A 83 -4.09 -8.04 1.50
N ILE A 84 -2.97 -8.02 2.21
CA ILE A 84 -2.56 -8.99 3.21
C ILE A 84 -2.29 -8.21 4.49
N ILE A 85 -3.04 -8.53 5.53
CA ILE A 85 -2.78 -8.02 6.87
C ILE A 85 -1.84 -9.00 7.57
N VAL A 86 -0.70 -8.51 8.03
CA VAL A 86 0.20 -9.29 8.89
C VAL A 86 -0.01 -8.89 10.35
N ASN A 87 0.00 -9.86 11.24
CA ASN A 87 -0.04 -9.59 12.66
C ASN A 87 1.31 -9.02 13.11
N PRO A 88 1.33 -8.00 14.00
CA PRO A 88 2.55 -7.57 14.65
C PRO A 88 3.19 -8.74 15.39
N LEU A 89 4.49 -8.96 15.19
CA LEU A 89 5.26 -9.90 15.97
C LEU A 89 5.62 -9.20 17.28
N ILE A 90 4.89 -9.54 18.35
CA ILE A 90 5.16 -9.09 19.73
C ILE A 90 6.33 -9.90 20.30
#